data_AF-A0A0D0QJZ9-F1
#
_entry.id   AF-A0A0D0QJZ9-F1
#
_cell.length_a   1.000
_cell.length_b   1.000
_cell.length_c   1.000
_cell.angle_alpha   90.00
_cell.angle_beta   90.00
_cell.angle_gamma   90.00
#
_symmetry.space_group_name_H-M   'P 1'
#
loop_
_entity.id
_entity.type
_entity.pdbx_description
1 polymer ?
#
loop_
_entity_poly.entity_id
_entity_poly.type
_entity_poly.pdbx_seq_one_letter_code
_entity_poly.pdbx_strand_id
1 'polypeptide(L)' 'MNYEELLYLEHPTSKKHPRMSIEQRAAQFAPFVALTGYQSAIKETERKVNEETKCDECTNGK' A
#
# COMPACT_ATOMS: atom_id res chain seq x y z
N MET A 1 -26.48 1.68 -18.84
CA MET A 1 -25.05 1.71 -18.49
C MET A 1 -24.77 0.47 -17.68
N ASN A 2 -24.07 -0.50 -18.26
CA ASN A 2 -23.73 -1.72 -17.54
C ASN A 2 -22.39 -1.51 -16.82
N TYR A 3 -22.25 -2.00 -15.58
CA TYR A 3 -21.08 -1.68 -14.75
C TYR A 3 -19.78 -2.27 -15.32
N GLU A 4 -19.90 -3.40 -16.04
CA GLU A 4 -18.78 -4.09 -16.70
C GLU A 4 -18.11 -3.25 -17.80
N GLU A 5 -18.85 -2.33 -18.44
CA GLU A 5 -18.33 -1.46 -19.50
C GLU A 5 -17.38 -0.39 -18.95
N LEU A 6 -17.49 -0.05 -17.66
CA LEU A 6 -16.64 0.96 -17.01
C LEU A 6 -15.17 0.53 -16.95
N LEU A 7 -14.90 -0.78 -16.90
CA LEU A 7 -13.55 -1.33 -16.81
C LEU A 7 -12.72 -1.06 -18.08
N TYR A 8 -13.38 -0.92 -19.23
CA TYR A 8 -12.75 -0.76 -20.54
C TYR A 8 -12.67 0.71 -21.00
N LEU A 9 -13.13 1.66 -20.17
CA LEU A 9 -13.05 3.08 -20.48
C LEU A 9 -11.60 3.58 -20.38
N GLU A 10 -11.20 4.41 -21.35
CA GLU A 10 -9.91 5.08 -21.26
C GLU A 10 -9.85 5.97 -20.02
N HIS A 11 -8.80 5.82 -19.22
CA HIS A 11 -8.57 6.65 -18.05
C HIS A 11 -8.20 8.08 -18.46
N PRO A 12 -9.07 9.08 -18.18
CA PRO A 12 -8.84 10.45 -18.63
C PRO A 12 -7.55 11.04 -18.03
N THR A 13 -6.75 11.67 -18.88
CA THR A 13 -5.59 12.47 -18.47
C THR A 13 -5.94 13.95 -18.53
N SER A 14 -5.72 14.67 -17.43
CA SER A 14 -5.88 16.13 -17.43
C SER A 14 -4.81 16.79 -18.29
N LYS A 15 -5.24 17.70 -19.18
CA LYS A 15 -4.33 18.54 -19.98
C LYS A 15 -3.66 19.63 -19.13
N LYS A 16 -4.33 20.09 -18.07
CA LYS A 16 -3.87 21.15 -17.18
C LYS A 16 -2.95 20.64 -16.07
N HIS A 17 -3.25 19.45 -15.55
CA HIS A 17 -2.50 18.81 -14.48
C HIS A 17 -1.94 17.48 -14.98
N PRO A 18 -0.77 17.49 -15.64
CA PRO A 18 -0.16 16.27 -16.16
C PRO A 18 0.13 15.28 -15.02
N ARG A 19 0.10 13.99 -15.33
CA ARG A 19 0.41 12.95 -14.34
C ARG A 19 1.87 13.04 -13.93
N MET A 20 2.11 12.90 -12.64
CA MET A 20 3.45 12.84 -12.07
C MET A 20 4.18 11.57 -12.56
N SER A 21 5.49 11.69 -12.80
CA SER A 21 6.34 10.54 -13.18
C SER A 21 6.38 9.48 -12.06
N ILE A 22 6.75 8.25 -12.39
CA ILE A 22 6.88 7.16 -11.40
C ILE A 22 7.93 7.52 -10.33
N GLU A 23 9.06 8.09 -10.74
CA GLU A 23 10.14 8.49 -9.83
C GLU A 23 9.70 9.59 -8.86
N GLN A 24 9.00 10.62 -9.35
CA GLN A 24 8.46 11.67 -8.49
C GLN A 24 7.37 11.16 -7.56
N ARG A 25 6.58 10.16 -7.99
CA ARG A 25 5.64 9.44 -7.10
C ARG A 25 6.40 8.69 -6.01
N ALA A 26 7.49 7.99 -6.34
CA ALA A 26 8.32 7.27 -5.38
C ALA A 26 9.02 8.22 -4.39
N ALA A 27 9.43 9.41 -4.85
CA ALA A 27 10.09 10.41 -4.02
C ALA A 27 9.21 10.90 -2.85
N GLN A 28 7.88 10.87 -2.98
CA GLN A 28 6.98 11.17 -1.85
C GLN A 28 7.16 10.18 -0.68
N PHE A 29 7.61 8.95 -0.98
CA PHE A 29 7.92 7.91 -0.01
C PHE A 29 9.42 7.81 0.32
N ALA A 30 10.26 8.70 -0.24
CA ALA A 30 11.68 8.80 0.06
C ALA A 30 12.05 9.13 1.53
N PRO A 31 11.27 9.88 2.35
CA PRO A 31 11.71 10.22 3.71
C PRO A 31 11.96 9.01 4.62
N PHE A 32 11.45 7.84 4.25
CA PHE A 32 11.68 6.59 4.98
C PHE A 32 12.80 5.72 4.39
N VAL A 33 13.43 6.12 3.28
CA VAL A 33 14.55 5.39 2.65
C VAL A 33 15.83 5.43 3.50
N ALA A 34 16.04 6.50 4.27
CA ALA A 34 17.17 6.59 5.20
C ALA A 34 17.09 5.54 6.34
N LEU A 35 15.91 4.97 6.59
CA LEU A 35 15.68 3.88 7.55
C LEU A 35 15.95 2.49 6.94
N THR A 36 16.71 2.37 5.86
CA THR A 36 17.12 1.08 5.28
C THR A 36 17.89 0.17 6.27
N GLY A 37 18.32 0.69 7.43
CA GLY A 37 18.83 -0.08 8.57
C GLY A 37 17.79 -0.56 9.60
N TYR A 38 16.50 -0.23 9.45
CA TYR A 38 15.41 -0.54 10.39
C TYR A 38 14.68 -1.85 10.06
N GLN A 39 15.26 -2.67 9.18
CA GLN A 39 14.77 -3.99 8.80
C GLN A 39 14.51 -4.90 10.01
N SER A 40 15.31 -4.79 11.06
CA SER A 40 15.12 -5.52 12.32
C SER A 40 13.84 -5.11 13.04
N ALA A 41 13.54 -3.83 13.11
CA ALA A 41 12.34 -3.34 13.76
C ALA A 41 11.07 -3.64 12.95
N ILE A 42 11.16 -3.62 11.61
CA ILE A 42 10.07 -4.06 10.72
C ILE A 42 9.74 -5.54 11.00
N LYS A 43 10.76 -6.41 11.03
CA LYS A 43 10.59 -7.84 11.39
C LYS A 43 10.03 -8.05 12.79
N GLU A 44 10.42 -7.24 13.77
CA GLU A 44 9.85 -7.32 15.13
C GLU A 44 8.37 -6.90 15.16
N THR A 45 7.97 -5.88 14.41
CA THR A 45 6.55 -5.53 14.25
C THR A 45 5.78 -6.61 13.51
N GLU A 46 6.34 -7.22 12.46
CA GLU A 46 5.71 -8.36 11.75
C GLU A 46 5.48 -9.53 12.71
N ARG A 47 6.45 -9.85 13.57
CA ARG A 47 6.30 -10.90 14.60
C ARG A 47 5.15 -10.57 15.56
N LYS A 48 5.10 -9.35 16.08
CA LYS A 48 4.04 -8.92 17.01
C LYS A 48 2.65 -8.95 16.36
N VAL A 49 2.52 -8.46 15.13
CA VAL A 49 1.26 -8.51 14.38
C VAL A 49 0.85 -9.96 14.11
N ASN A 50 1.78 -10.85 13.75
CA ASN A 50 1.47 -12.27 13.56
C ASN A 50 1.03 -12.95 14.87
N GLU A 51 1.63 -12.57 16.00
CA GLU A 51 1.22 -13.03 17.33
C GLU A 51 -0.16 -12.51 17.73
N GLU A 52 -0.49 -11.25 17.41
CA GLU A 52 -1.80 -10.64 17.64
C GLU A 52 -2.88 -11.22 16.71
N THR A 53 -2.60 -11.37 15.41
CA THR A 53 -3.52 -11.96 14.42
C THR A 53 -3.81 -13.43 14.73
N LYS A 54 -2.80 -14.18 15.20
CA LYS A 54 -2.99 -15.55 15.70
C LYS A 54 -3.96 -15.60 16.89
N CYS A 55 -3.99 -14.56 17.73
CA CYS A 55 -4.95 -14.47 18.84
C CYS A 55 -6.37 -14.12 18.37
N ASP A 56 -6.53 -13.29 17.34
CA ASP A 56 -7.85 -12.95 16.77
C ASP A 56 -8.50 -14.16 16.07
N GLU A 57 -7.71 -15.00 15.38
CA GLU A 57 -8.18 -16.28 14.82
C GLU A 57 -8.59 -17.31 15.89
N CYS A 58 -8.15 -17.15 17.14
CA CYS A 58 -8.56 -18.00 18.26
C CYS A 58 -9.90 -17.59 18.90
N THR A 59 -10.47 -16.43 18.54
CA THR A 59 -11.71 -15.91 19.15
C THR A 59 -12.95 -15.95 18.24
N ASN A 60 -12.78 -16.13 16.93
CA ASN A 60 -13.88 -16.39 15.98
C ASN A 60 -14.12 -17.89 15.76
N GLY A 61 -14.14 -18.66 16.85
CA GLY A 61 -14.37 -20.10 16.88
C GLY A 61 -15.21 -20.54 18.08
N LYS A 62 -16.22 -19.75 18.45
CA LYS A 62 -17.34 -20.21 19.28
C LYS A 62 -18.64 -20.04 18.51
#